data_AF-A0A7X3VII4-F1
#
_entry.id   AF-A0A7X3VII4-F1
#
_cell.length_a   1.000
_cell.length_b   1.000
_cell.length_c   1.000
_cell.angle_alpha   90.00
_cell.angle_beta   90.00
_cell.angle_gamma   90.00
#
_symmetry.space_group_name_H-M   'P 1'
#
loop_
_entity.id
_entity.type
_entity.pdbx_description
1 polymer ?
#
loop_
_entity_poly.entity_id
_entity_poly.type
_entity_poly.pdbx_seq_one_letter_code
_entity_poly.pdbx_strand_id
1 'polypeptide(L)'
;MKTVESSLPHRPPFLMVKSIIRYIGGDVPILNAERPICRSEPVFSGVEPPFYWPSVYVIEGLGQCCSLLSYIWTCERRREADALGTENISDLLTNTDGADDNYYTLERLLEIFGDSTMNAASKIGMLASVDVEVVGRVRAGELLEYKVEQTHVLENLSRFAVQASVEAQVVTQGTIVGAKLENPL
;
A
#
# COMPACT_ATOMS: atom_id res chain seq x y z
N MET A 1 3.13 -1.56 -16.74
CA MET A 1 3.77 -1.44 -15.41
C MET A 1 2.66 -1.32 -14.37
N LYS A 2 2.71 -2.05 -13.24
CA LYS A 2 1.59 -2.05 -12.29
C LYS A 2 1.67 -0.84 -11.35
N THR A 3 0.53 -0.20 -11.05
CA THR A 3 0.39 1.01 -10.23
C THR A 3 1.22 1.01 -8.93
N VAL A 4 1.28 -0.14 -8.25
CA VAL A 4 2.07 -0.33 -7.01
C VAL A 4 3.58 -0.13 -7.25
N GLU A 5 4.15 -0.71 -8.31
CA GLU A 5 5.59 -0.65 -8.61
C GLU A 5 6.05 0.76 -9.00
N SER A 6 5.13 1.57 -9.54
CA SER A 6 5.37 2.97 -9.89
C SER A 6 5.30 3.92 -8.69
N SER A 7 4.57 3.50 -7.65
CA SER A 7 4.30 4.28 -6.43
C SER A 7 5.31 3.97 -5.31
N LEU A 8 5.80 2.73 -5.24
CA LEU A 8 6.79 2.31 -4.25
C LEU A 8 8.17 2.06 -4.85
N PRO A 9 9.26 2.28 -4.09
CA PRO A 9 10.61 1.89 -4.50
C PRO A 9 10.86 0.37 -4.38
N HIS A 10 10.05 -0.34 -3.58
CA HIS A 10 10.19 -1.78 -3.32
C HIS A 10 10.11 -2.62 -4.60
N ARG A 11 10.94 -3.65 -4.69
CA ARG A 11 11.00 -4.59 -5.82
C ARG A 11 11.06 -6.03 -5.31
N PRO A 12 10.67 -7.03 -6.12
CA PRO A 12 10.89 -8.43 -5.77
C PRO A 12 12.35 -8.68 -5.35
N PRO A 13 12.60 -9.49 -4.30
CA PRO A 13 11.63 -10.28 -3.54
C PRO A 13 10.96 -9.55 -2.35
N PHE A 14 11.14 -8.24 -2.20
CA PHE A 14 10.67 -7.46 -1.05
C PHE A 14 9.49 -6.53 -1.35
N LEU A 15 8.78 -6.76 -2.46
CA LEU A 15 7.50 -6.11 -2.74
C LEU A 15 6.37 -6.96 -2.17
N MET A 16 5.74 -6.51 -1.09
CA MET A 16 4.76 -7.28 -0.29
C MET A 16 3.30 -6.92 -0.57
N VAL A 17 3.06 -6.03 -1.54
CA VAL A 17 1.72 -5.64 -2.01
C VAL A 17 1.63 -5.96 -3.50
N LYS A 18 0.55 -6.63 -3.92
CA LYS A 18 0.35 -7.01 -5.33
C LYS A 18 -0.54 -6.03 -6.07
N SER A 19 -1.69 -5.71 -5.47
CA SER A 19 -2.74 -4.89 -6.07
C SER A 19 -3.39 -4.00 -5.02
N ILE A 20 -3.86 -2.84 -5.46
CA ILE A 20 -4.75 -1.97 -4.67
C ILE A 20 -6.18 -2.37 -5.04
N ILE A 21 -6.99 -2.69 -4.04
CA ILE A 21 -8.40 -3.06 -4.24
C ILE A 21 -9.31 -1.85 -4.15
N ARG A 22 -9.00 -0.94 -3.21
CA ARG A 22 -9.82 0.24 -2.99
C ARG A 22 -9.03 1.34 -2.31
N TYR A 23 -9.22 2.56 -2.76
CA TYR A 23 -8.82 3.78 -2.07
C TYR A 23 -10.06 4.60 -1.70
N ILE A 24 -10.05 5.23 -0.54
CA ILE A 24 -11.05 6.20 -0.10
C ILE A 24 -10.27 7.43 0.39
N GLY A 25 -10.42 8.55 -0.30
CA GLY A 25 -9.78 9.82 0.05
C GLY A 25 -10.47 10.60 1.17
N GLY A 26 -10.06 11.86 1.32
CA GLY A 26 -10.59 12.78 2.34
C GLY A 26 -9.67 12.94 3.56
N ASP A 27 -10.22 13.43 4.66
CA ASP A 27 -9.42 13.80 5.86
C ASP A 27 -8.89 12.57 6.62
N VAL A 28 -9.60 11.44 6.51
CA VAL A 28 -9.21 10.15 7.09
C VAL A 28 -9.15 9.12 5.95
N PRO A 29 -8.06 9.10 5.17
CA PRO A 29 -7.99 8.28 3.98
C PRO A 29 -7.74 6.80 4.33
N ILE A 30 -8.28 5.90 3.51
CA ILE A 30 -8.24 4.44 3.70
C ILE A 30 -7.75 3.76 2.43
N LEU A 31 -6.88 2.76 2.58
CA LEU A 31 -6.43 1.88 1.49
C LEU A 31 -6.72 0.42 1.84
N ASN A 32 -7.31 -0.31 0.89
CA ASN A 32 -7.38 -1.77 0.91
C ASN A 32 -6.54 -2.32 -0.24
N ALA A 33 -5.73 -3.33 0.05
CA ALA A 33 -4.80 -3.93 -0.90
C ALA A 33 -4.67 -5.42 -0.63
N GLU A 34 -4.05 -6.16 -1.54
CA GLU A 34 -3.92 -7.61 -1.40
C GLU A 34 -2.58 -8.15 -1.90
N ARG A 35 -2.29 -9.37 -1.47
CA ARG A 35 -1.18 -10.19 -1.94
C ARG A 35 -1.56 -11.69 -1.93
N PRO A 36 -1.63 -12.33 -3.10
CA PRO A 36 -1.64 -13.80 -3.18
C PRO A 36 -0.30 -14.37 -2.70
N ILE A 37 -0.32 -15.34 -1.78
CA ILE A 37 0.89 -15.98 -1.26
C ILE A 37 1.19 -17.24 -2.06
N CYS A 38 2.20 -17.19 -2.93
CA CYS A 38 2.54 -18.32 -3.79
C CYS A 38 3.52 -19.28 -3.13
N ARG A 39 3.41 -20.59 -3.39
CA ARG A 39 4.41 -21.58 -2.93
C ARG A 39 5.80 -21.33 -3.53
N SER A 40 5.86 -20.72 -4.72
CA SER A 40 7.11 -20.40 -5.42
C SER A 40 7.85 -19.18 -4.85
N GLU A 41 7.37 -18.58 -3.76
CA GLU A 41 8.04 -17.46 -3.12
C GLU A 41 9.43 -17.86 -2.59
N PRO A 42 10.47 -17.01 -2.74
CA PRO A 42 11.82 -17.34 -2.31
C PRO A 42 11.95 -17.72 -0.84
N VAL A 43 11.07 -17.18 0.01
CA VAL A 43 11.04 -17.46 1.46
C VAL A 43 10.71 -18.93 1.78
N PHE A 44 10.09 -19.65 0.86
CA PHE A 44 9.77 -21.07 1.01
C PHE A 44 10.85 -22.00 0.43
N SER A 45 11.92 -21.44 -0.15
CA SER A 45 13.01 -22.25 -0.72
C SER A 45 13.70 -23.08 0.36
N GLY A 46 13.72 -24.40 0.19
CA GLY A 46 14.32 -25.33 1.15
C GLY A 46 13.55 -25.50 2.47
N VAL A 47 12.34 -24.96 2.58
CA VAL A 47 11.44 -25.17 3.72
C VAL A 47 10.55 -26.38 3.45
N GLU A 48 10.40 -27.28 4.41
CA GLU A 48 9.45 -28.39 4.31
C GLU A 48 8.02 -27.94 4.69
N PRO A 49 6.96 -28.51 4.10
CA PRO A 49 5.59 -28.20 4.48
C PRO A 49 5.30 -28.42 5.97
N PRO A 50 4.39 -27.63 6.58
CA PRO A 50 3.57 -26.58 5.98
C PRO A 50 4.31 -25.25 5.74
N PHE A 51 4.00 -24.60 4.61
CA PHE A 51 4.61 -23.32 4.21
C PHE A 51 3.91 -22.12 4.87
N TYR A 52 4.52 -21.57 5.92
CA TYR A 52 4.00 -20.40 6.63
C TYR A 52 4.68 -19.11 6.17
N TRP A 53 3.88 -18.16 5.72
CA TRP A 53 4.35 -16.81 5.42
C TRP A 53 4.84 -16.14 6.72
N PRO A 54 6.07 -15.59 6.77
CA PRO A 54 6.57 -14.97 7.98
C PRO A 54 5.69 -13.81 8.43
N SER A 55 5.41 -13.72 9.73
CA SER A 55 4.62 -12.60 10.29
C SER A 55 5.27 -11.24 10.01
N VAL A 56 6.61 -11.17 10.02
CA VAL A 56 7.35 -9.96 9.66
C VAL A 56 7.08 -9.50 8.21
N TYR A 57 6.74 -10.41 7.30
CA TYR A 57 6.36 -10.04 5.93
C TYR A 57 4.91 -9.55 5.83
N VAL A 58 4.04 -9.97 6.75
CA VAL A 58 2.70 -9.37 6.91
C VAL A 58 2.85 -7.92 7.39
N ILE A 59 3.69 -7.69 8.40
CA ILE A 59 3.99 -6.35 8.93
C ILE A 59 4.61 -5.46 7.86
N GLU A 60 5.56 -5.98 7.08
CA GLU A 60 6.16 -5.27 5.95
C GLU A 60 5.10 -4.90 4.90
N GLY A 61 4.20 -5.81 4.55
CA GLY A 61 3.08 -5.54 3.65
C GLY A 61 2.18 -4.39 4.15
N LEU A 62 1.88 -4.36 5.45
CA LEU A 62 1.16 -3.25 6.08
C LEU A 62 1.95 -1.94 6.01
N GLY A 63 3.26 -1.95 6.27
CA GLY A 63 4.11 -0.77 6.14
C GLY A 63 4.18 -0.21 4.70
N GLN A 64 4.24 -1.09 3.71
CA GLN A 64 4.15 -0.71 2.29
C GLN A 64 2.78 -0.11 1.95
N CYS A 65 1.69 -0.67 2.49
CA CYS A 65 0.35 -0.09 2.35
C CYS A 65 0.24 1.30 3.00
N CYS A 66 0.83 1.52 4.17
CA CYS A 66 0.90 2.85 4.79
C CYS A 66 1.61 3.87 3.88
N SER A 67 2.71 3.45 3.26
CA SER A 67 3.46 4.29 2.32
C SER A 67 2.66 4.59 1.05
N LEU A 68 1.97 3.59 0.49
CA LEU A 68 1.06 3.76 -0.65
C LEU A 68 -0.07 4.74 -0.33
N LEU A 69 -0.77 4.54 0.79
CA LEU A 69 -1.86 5.41 1.23
C LEU A 69 -1.37 6.85 1.36
N SER A 70 -0.25 7.04 2.04
CA SER A 70 0.33 8.38 2.25
C SER A 70 0.70 9.06 0.94
N TYR A 71 1.18 8.30 -0.04
CA TYR A 71 1.59 8.80 -1.34
C TYR A 71 0.36 9.23 -2.16
N ILE A 72 -0.61 8.33 -2.31
CA ILE A 72 -1.86 8.57 -3.05
C ILE A 72 -2.61 9.77 -2.46
N TRP A 73 -2.72 9.84 -1.14
CA TRP A 73 -3.37 10.96 -0.45
C TRP A 73 -2.64 12.29 -0.67
N THR A 74 -1.30 12.29 -0.69
CA THR A 74 -0.53 13.52 -0.98
C THR A 74 -0.79 14.00 -2.41
N CYS A 75 -0.87 13.08 -3.38
CA CYS A 75 -1.23 13.41 -4.76
C CYS A 75 -2.66 13.99 -4.85
N GLU A 76 -3.63 13.41 -4.14
CA GLU A 76 -5.01 13.92 -4.08
C GLU A 76 -5.06 15.35 -3.53
N ARG A 77 -4.45 15.59 -2.36
CA ARG A 77 -4.42 16.90 -1.69
C ARG A 77 -3.75 17.99 -2.53
N ARG A 78 -2.66 17.67 -3.23
CA ARG A 78 -2.00 18.64 -4.13
C ARG A 78 -2.89 19.03 -5.29
N ARG A 79 -3.57 18.08 -5.93
CA ARG A 79 -4.47 18.37 -7.03
C ARG A 79 -5.64 19.26 -6.61
N GLU A 80 -6.19 19.01 -5.43
CA GLU A 80 -7.22 19.87 -4.84
C GLU A 80 -6.69 21.30 -4.60
N ALA A 81 -5.46 21.45 -4.09
CA ALA A 81 -4.83 22.75 -3.86
C ALA A 81 -4.53 23.51 -5.16
N ASP A 82 -4.06 22.82 -6.19
CA ASP A 82 -3.71 23.39 -7.49
C ASP A 82 -4.92 23.57 -8.44
N ALA A 83 -6.13 23.25 -7.97
CA ALA A 83 -7.36 23.20 -8.76
C ALA A 83 -7.23 22.36 -10.05
N LEU A 84 -6.36 21.33 -10.00
CA LEU A 84 -6.07 20.43 -11.12
C LEU A 84 -7.17 19.37 -11.24
N GLY A 85 -8.29 19.75 -11.86
CA GLY A 85 -9.35 18.85 -12.32
C GLY A 85 -10.16 18.15 -11.22
N THR A 86 -11.28 17.53 -11.62
CA THR A 86 -12.22 16.82 -10.73
C THR A 86 -12.07 15.30 -10.80
N GLU A 87 -11.06 14.79 -11.48
CA GLU A 87 -10.85 13.35 -11.63
C GLU A 87 -10.57 12.71 -10.26
N ASN A 88 -11.43 11.77 -9.88
CA ASN A 88 -11.35 11.07 -8.61
C ASN A 88 -10.35 9.91 -8.72
N ILE A 89 -9.26 9.99 -7.96
CA ILE A 89 -8.21 8.96 -7.94
C ILE A 89 -8.79 7.59 -7.53
N SER A 90 -9.80 7.58 -6.66
CA SER A 90 -10.49 6.35 -6.22
C SER A 90 -11.11 5.60 -7.39
N ASP A 91 -11.71 6.33 -8.34
CA ASP A 91 -12.35 5.74 -9.52
C ASP A 91 -11.29 5.16 -10.47
N LEU A 92 -10.17 5.86 -10.66
CA LEU A 92 -9.06 5.40 -11.50
C LEU A 92 -8.40 4.13 -10.95
N LEU A 93 -8.23 4.04 -9.62
CA LEU A 93 -7.63 2.88 -8.95
C LEU A 93 -8.55 1.64 -8.98
N THR A 94 -9.87 1.82 -9.07
CA THR A 94 -10.82 0.71 -9.12
C THR A 94 -10.95 0.11 -10.53
N ASN A 95 -10.66 0.90 -11.57
CA ASN A 95 -10.82 0.51 -12.98
C ASN A 95 -9.56 -0.11 -13.63
N THR A 96 -8.48 -0.27 -12.88
CA THR A 96 -7.16 -0.69 -13.42
C THR A 96 -6.98 -2.21 -13.57
N ASP A 97 -7.99 -3.04 -13.30
CA ASP A 97 -7.90 -4.51 -13.42
C ASP A 97 -8.67 -5.11 -14.62
N GLY A 98 -9.35 -4.29 -15.42
CA GLY A 98 -10.01 -4.71 -16.68
C GLY A 98 -9.03 -4.81 -17.86
N ALA A 99 -9.17 -5.82 -18.71
CA ALA A 99 -8.17 -6.17 -19.74
C ALA A 99 -8.11 -5.26 -20.99
N ASP A 100 -9.13 -4.44 -21.27
CA ASP A 100 -9.22 -3.67 -22.54
C ASP A 100 -9.13 -2.13 -22.38
N ASP A 101 -9.48 -1.53 -21.23
CA ASP A 101 -9.44 -0.06 -20.98
C ASP A 101 -8.28 0.36 -20.03
N ASN A 102 -7.36 -0.56 -19.76
CA ASN A 102 -6.34 -0.42 -18.72
C ASN A 102 -5.27 0.63 -19.04
N TYR A 103 -4.98 0.81 -20.32
CA TYR A 103 -3.84 1.61 -20.75
C TYR A 103 -4.04 3.11 -20.47
N TYR A 104 -5.22 3.66 -20.80
CA TYR A 104 -5.54 5.05 -20.53
C TYR A 104 -5.59 5.36 -19.02
N THR A 105 -6.24 4.48 -18.25
CA THR A 105 -6.34 4.63 -16.79
C THR A 105 -4.95 4.60 -16.13
N LEU A 106 -4.08 3.70 -16.59
CA LEU A 106 -2.70 3.61 -16.11
C LEU A 106 -1.88 4.84 -16.51
N GLU A 107 -1.96 5.30 -17.77
CA GLU A 107 -1.26 6.52 -18.20
C GLU A 107 -1.68 7.72 -17.37
N ARG A 108 -2.99 7.89 -17.10
CA ARG A 108 -3.48 8.96 -16.23
C ARG A 108 -3.00 8.83 -14.79
N LEU A 109 -3.02 7.64 -14.20
CA LEU A 109 -2.44 7.42 -12.88
C LEU A 109 -0.95 7.73 -12.85
N LEU A 110 -0.21 7.36 -13.91
CA LEU A 110 1.21 7.65 -14.04
C LEU A 110 1.48 9.14 -14.23
N GLU A 111 0.60 9.90 -14.88
CA GLU A 111 0.71 11.36 -14.95
C GLU A 111 0.44 11.99 -13.58
N ILE A 112 -0.62 11.56 -12.89
CA ILE A 112 -0.95 12.04 -11.53
C ILE A 112 0.19 11.73 -10.55
N PHE A 113 0.79 10.55 -10.65
CA PHE A 113 1.92 10.12 -9.81
C PHE A 113 3.29 10.52 -10.38
N GLY A 114 3.35 10.99 -11.61
CA GLY A 114 4.58 11.30 -12.34
C GLY A 114 4.81 12.79 -12.49
N ASP A 115 3.86 13.63 -12.05
CA ASP A 115 4.06 15.07 -11.99
C ASP A 115 5.33 15.36 -11.18
N SER A 116 6.34 15.84 -11.92
CA SER A 116 7.76 15.87 -11.62
C SER A 116 8.16 16.75 -10.43
N THR A 117 7.19 17.26 -9.67
CA THR A 117 7.38 18.01 -8.43
C THR A 117 7.58 17.12 -7.20
N MET A 118 7.32 15.82 -7.32
CA MET A 118 7.63 14.81 -6.31
C MET A 118 9.03 14.25 -6.56
N ASN A 119 10.01 14.60 -5.73
CA ASN A 119 11.34 14.00 -5.84
C ASN A 119 11.29 12.51 -5.49
N ALA A 120 12.30 11.73 -5.87
CA ALA A 120 12.34 10.31 -5.53
C ALA A 120 12.29 10.03 -4.01
N ALA A 121 12.67 11.00 -3.17
CA ALA A 121 12.62 10.89 -1.71
C ALA A 121 11.19 10.98 -1.14
N SER A 122 10.24 11.63 -1.84
CA SER A 122 8.83 11.66 -1.42
C SER A 122 8.14 10.30 -1.54
N LYS A 123 8.71 9.39 -2.36
CA LYS A 123 8.28 7.99 -2.50
C LYS A 123 8.87 7.08 -1.41
N ILE A 124 9.81 7.58 -0.62
CA ILE A 124 10.47 6.82 0.44
C ILE A 124 9.76 7.11 1.76
N GLY A 125 8.95 6.15 2.21
CA GLY A 125 8.48 6.06 3.58
C GLY A 125 9.40 5.17 4.40
N MET A 126 9.73 5.60 5.62
CA MET A 126 10.46 4.79 6.60
C MET A 126 9.51 4.36 7.71
N LEU A 127 9.62 3.10 8.13
CA LEU A 127 8.90 2.59 9.28
C LEU A 127 9.53 3.13 10.57
N ALA A 128 8.80 3.95 11.33
CA ALA A 128 9.31 4.57 12.55
C ALA A 128 8.92 3.78 13.81
N SER A 129 7.68 3.26 13.86
CA SER A 129 7.19 2.45 14.97
C SER A 129 6.19 1.41 14.49
N VAL A 130 6.20 0.26 15.14
CA VAL A 130 5.25 -0.83 14.95
C VAL A 130 4.74 -1.27 16.31
N ASP A 131 3.43 -1.17 16.51
CA ASP A 131 2.73 -1.71 17.67
C ASP A 131 1.57 -2.56 17.15
N VAL A 132 1.85 -3.84 16.87
CA VAL A 132 0.89 -4.76 16.26
C VAL A 132 0.87 -6.09 16.98
N GLU A 133 -0.32 -6.66 17.06
CA GLU A 133 -0.56 -8.00 17.57
C GLU A 133 -0.67 -8.97 16.39
N VAL A 134 0.08 -10.07 16.43
CA VAL A 134 -0.02 -11.17 15.45
C VAL A 134 -0.85 -12.28 16.08
N VAL A 135 -2.09 -12.40 15.62
CA VAL A 135 -3.10 -13.31 16.18
C VAL A 135 -3.31 -14.57 15.33
N GLY A 136 -2.79 -14.60 14.11
CA GLY A 136 -2.97 -15.70 13.16
C GLY A 136 -1.72 -16.03 12.36
N ARG A 137 -1.86 -17.00 11.44
CA ARG A 137 -0.81 -17.42 10.50
C ARG A 137 -1.36 -17.37 9.09
N VAL A 138 -0.49 -17.06 8.15
CA VAL A 138 -0.79 -17.05 6.71
C VAL A 138 0.01 -18.17 6.05
N ARG A 139 -0.57 -18.84 5.07
CA ARG A 139 0.01 -19.99 4.36
C ARG A 139 0.14 -19.74 2.87
N ALA A 140 1.03 -20.50 2.23
CA ALA A 140 1.04 -20.57 0.78
C ALA A 140 -0.31 -21.07 0.23
N GLY A 141 -0.83 -20.39 -0.79
CA GLY A 141 -2.14 -20.63 -1.39
C GLY A 141 -3.22 -19.65 -0.92
N GLU A 142 -2.99 -18.91 0.16
CA GLU A 142 -3.97 -17.96 0.71
C GLU A 142 -3.84 -16.57 0.06
N LEU A 143 -4.95 -15.82 0.07
CA LEU A 143 -4.98 -14.41 -0.28
C LEU A 143 -4.86 -13.58 1.00
N LEU A 144 -3.75 -12.85 1.13
CA LEU A 144 -3.53 -11.93 2.23
C LEU A 144 -4.09 -10.56 1.87
N GLU A 145 -5.08 -10.10 2.63
CA GLU A 145 -5.71 -8.80 2.48
C GLU A 145 -5.14 -7.82 3.51
N TYR A 146 -4.96 -6.57 3.11
CA TYR A 146 -4.49 -5.48 3.95
C TYR A 146 -5.54 -4.35 3.97
N LYS A 147 -5.75 -3.77 5.14
CA LYS A 147 -6.48 -2.53 5.34
C LYS A 147 -5.65 -1.58 6.17
N VAL A 148 -5.47 -0.35 5.69
CA VAL A 148 -4.78 0.72 6.41
C VAL A 148 -5.61 1.99 6.38
N GLU A 149 -5.65 2.69 7.50
CA GLU A 149 -6.38 3.95 7.70
C GLU A 149 -5.43 4.96 8.34
N GLN A 150 -5.27 6.13 7.72
CA GLN A 150 -4.43 7.20 8.30
C GLN A 150 -5.25 7.95 9.34
N THR A 151 -4.84 7.85 10.60
CA THR A 151 -5.57 8.41 11.73
C THR A 151 -5.09 9.80 12.12
N HIS A 152 -3.79 10.06 11.99
CA HIS A 152 -3.17 11.33 12.40
C HIS A 152 -1.97 11.62 11.50
N VAL A 153 -1.72 12.91 11.27
CA VAL A 153 -0.51 13.44 10.64
C VAL A 153 0.06 14.50 11.57
N LEU A 154 1.36 14.40 11.87
CA LEU A 154 2.11 15.38 12.65
C LEU A 154 3.43 15.61 11.95
N GLU A 155 3.59 16.76 11.30
CA GLU A 155 4.74 17.07 10.45
C GLU A 155 4.99 15.95 9.44
N ASN A 156 6.17 15.33 9.47
CA ASN A 156 6.56 14.24 8.59
C ASN A 156 6.18 12.84 9.10
N LEU A 157 5.46 12.74 10.22
CA LEU A 157 5.00 11.48 10.81
C LEU A 157 3.51 11.27 10.54
N SER A 158 3.16 10.06 10.10
CA SER A 158 1.78 9.63 9.96
C SER A 158 1.52 8.38 10.79
N ARG A 159 0.41 8.39 11.54
CA ARG A 159 -0.05 7.25 12.34
C ARG A 159 -1.19 6.53 11.62
N PHE A 160 -1.05 5.22 11.48
CA PHE A 160 -2.01 4.37 10.78
C PHE A 160 -2.61 3.33 11.71
N ALA A 161 -3.93 3.15 11.64
CA ALA A 161 -4.57 1.93 12.10
C ALA A 161 -4.47 0.88 10.98
N VAL A 162 -4.00 -0.31 11.31
CA VAL A 162 -3.67 -1.34 10.32
C VAL A 162 -4.26 -2.69 10.68
N GLN A 163 -4.68 -3.45 9.67
CA GLN A 163 -5.20 -4.80 9.80
C GLN A 163 -4.81 -5.62 8.58
N ALA A 164 -4.41 -6.87 8.81
CA ALA A 164 -4.26 -7.89 7.78
C ALA A 164 -5.21 -9.06 8.07
N SER A 165 -5.78 -9.64 7.02
CA SER A 165 -6.71 -10.77 7.11
C SER A 165 -6.52 -11.79 6.00
N VAL A 166 -6.98 -13.01 6.25
CA VAL A 166 -7.16 -14.06 5.24
C VAL A 166 -8.59 -14.56 5.39
N GLU A 167 -9.36 -14.58 4.29
CA GLU A 167 -10.78 -14.98 4.31
C GLU A 167 -11.57 -14.22 5.40
N ALA A 168 -11.35 -12.90 5.51
CA ALA A 168 -11.90 -12.03 6.55
C ALA A 168 -11.51 -12.35 8.01
N GLN A 169 -10.69 -13.38 8.27
CA GLN A 169 -10.12 -13.64 9.59
C GLN A 169 -8.88 -12.78 9.83
N VAL A 170 -8.89 -11.98 10.89
CA VAL A 170 -7.75 -11.14 11.26
C VAL A 170 -6.56 -12.01 11.62
N VAL A 171 -5.41 -11.74 11.01
CA VAL A 171 -4.12 -12.41 11.31
C VAL A 171 -3.13 -11.45 11.97
N THR A 172 -3.27 -10.15 11.75
CA THR A 172 -2.44 -9.10 12.37
C THR A 172 -3.23 -7.81 12.44
N GLN A 173 -3.14 -7.07 13.53
CA GLN A 173 -3.78 -5.76 13.68
C GLN A 173 -3.00 -4.86 14.63
N GLY A 174 -3.17 -3.54 14.51
CA GLY A 174 -2.61 -2.59 15.47
C GLY A 174 -2.36 -1.22 14.85
N THR A 175 -1.23 -0.62 15.24
CA THR A 175 -0.80 0.70 14.78
C THR A 175 0.59 0.64 14.16
N ILE A 176 0.75 1.36 13.05
CA ILE A 176 2.06 1.66 12.46
C ILE A 176 2.26 3.17 12.42
N VAL A 177 3.48 3.64 12.70
CA VAL A 177 3.89 5.02 12.43
C VAL A 177 4.92 5.02 11.31
N GLY A 178 4.63 5.74 10.24
CA GLY A 178 5.54 5.99 9.14
C GLY A 178 6.12 7.39 9.22
N ALA A 179 7.38 7.54 8.84
CA ALA A 179 8.06 8.82 8.65
C ALA A 179 8.33 9.04 7.16
N LYS A 180 8.12 10.26 6.68
CA LYS A 180 8.59 10.72 5.37
C LYS A 180 9.87 11.55 5.55
N LEU A 181 10.74 11.49 4.54
CA LEU A 181 11.96 12.32 4.49
C LEU A 181 11.63 13.80 4.25
N GLU A 182 10.49 14.10 3.65
CA GLU A 182 10.01 15.45 3.38
C GLU A 182 8.57 15.61 3.86
N ASN A 183 8.21 16.85 4.24
CA ASN A 183 6.86 17.17 4.65
C ASN A 183 5.93 17.01 3.43
N PRO A 184 4.81 16.28 3.53
CA PRO A 184 3.92 16.09 2.39
C PRO A 184 3.27 17.40 1.89
N LEU A 185 3.30 18.47 2.70
CA LEU A 185 2.81 19.81 2.41
C LEU A 185 3.69 20.88 3.08
#